data_AF-A0A1J4KWW0-F1
#
_entry.id   AF-A0A1J4KWW0-F1
#
_cell.length_a   1.000
_cell.length_b   1.000
_cell.length_c   1.000
_cell.angle_alpha   90.00
_cell.angle_beta   90.00
_cell.angle_gamma   90.00
#
_symmetry.space_group_name_H-M   'P 1'
#
loop_
_entity.id
_entity.type
_entity.pdbx_description
1 polymer ?
#
loop_
_entity_poly.entity_id
_entity_poly.type
_entity_poly.pdbx_seq_one_letter_code
_entity_poly.pdbx_strand_id
1 'polypeptide(L)'
;MNALPESISIEEFITKLENLDDHFFNAAVIKDFLKSDSIEKENVFRVFAWLISFDLIPVSKDKALRSLTHLYLDFQKFVNENFDNINDPLSSLNEDDANLIALDIKRISEWFLKIASPLTFDQCYFSDLHLHLYRILASISKTSRKYNYTQGFDRYVTMTYILSLDFIRNFDLPLDFAEMLSYHFSLKFIDLSRKYISLTDMELTMSRFDVFDQRIIERMPEKMELLKQCGSKSFHFGLRWAILLFSDEHEFYECILLWDHFILHQNDFNSFLQNVFISHLKQIPINEETNFIDTIQRFRKWNISEIIAEAEAETTTDKPSLVLAACTAFALAVVFSHGFR
;
A
#
# COMPACT_ATOMS: atom_id res chain seq x y z
N MET A 1 28.58 16.62 11.88
CA MET A 1 27.32 15.85 11.88
C MET A 1 26.21 16.84 12.14
N ASN A 2 25.34 17.08 11.17
CA ASN A 2 24.12 17.83 11.41
C ASN A 2 23.16 16.81 12.03
N ALA A 3 22.82 16.98 13.31
CA ALA A 3 21.74 16.21 13.92
C ALA A 3 20.41 16.60 13.27
N LEU A 4 19.40 15.74 13.37
CA LEU A 4 18.03 16.15 13.11
C LEU A 4 17.68 17.38 13.99
N PRO A 5 16.73 18.23 13.56
CA PRO A 5 16.24 19.36 14.37
C PRO A 5 15.88 18.92 15.79
N GLU A 6 15.87 19.85 16.75
CA GLU A 6 15.45 19.54 18.13
C GLU A 6 14.11 18.80 18.13
N SER A 7 14.09 17.62 18.76
CA SER A 7 12.91 16.77 18.82
C SER A 7 11.79 17.48 19.57
N ILE A 8 10.58 17.46 19.01
CA ILE A 8 9.37 17.89 19.71
C ILE A 8 9.24 17.14 21.05
N SER A 9 8.92 17.85 22.13
CA SER A 9 8.68 17.19 23.41
C SER A 9 7.42 16.34 23.36
N ILE A 10 7.36 15.28 24.19
CA ILE A 10 6.18 14.40 24.27
C ILE A 10 4.95 15.22 24.66
N GLU A 11 5.11 16.14 25.60
CA GLU A 11 4.06 17.01 26.10
C GLU A 11 3.54 17.96 25.01
N GLU A 12 4.42 18.56 24.22
CA GLU A 12 4.02 19.42 23.10
C GLU A 12 3.26 18.62 22.03
N PHE A 13 3.74 17.42 21.70
CA PHE A 13 3.06 16.54 20.75
C PHE A 13 1.65 16.13 21.22
N ILE A 14 1.53 15.70 22.47
CA ILE A 14 0.23 15.32 23.05
C ILE A 14 -0.71 16.52 23.05
N THR A 15 -0.22 17.70 23.43
CA THR A 15 -1.02 18.95 23.44
C THR A 15 -1.55 19.28 22.04
N LYS A 16 -0.72 19.16 21.00
CA LYS A 16 -1.14 19.40 19.61
C LYS A 16 -2.27 18.46 19.15
N LEU A 17 -2.37 17.26 19.72
CA LEU A 17 -3.34 16.23 19.34
C LEU A 17 -4.47 16.03 20.37
N GLU A 18 -4.51 16.83 21.43
CA GLU A 18 -5.44 16.62 22.56
C GLU A 18 -6.91 16.78 22.14
N ASN A 19 -7.17 17.60 21.12
CA ASN A 19 -8.52 17.92 20.65
C ASN A 19 -9.11 16.89 19.68
N LEU A 20 -8.39 15.79 19.38
CA LEU A 20 -8.94 14.69 18.60
C LEU A 20 -10.16 14.08 19.29
N ASP A 21 -11.14 13.64 18.52
CA ASP A 21 -12.33 13.00 19.09
C ASP A 21 -11.99 11.64 19.71
N ASP A 22 -12.15 11.52 21.04
CA ASP A 22 -12.00 10.28 21.79
C ASP A 22 -12.89 9.16 21.26
N HIS A 23 -14.05 9.49 20.68
CA HIS A 23 -14.97 8.52 20.12
C HIS A 23 -14.37 7.78 18.90
N PHE A 24 -13.51 8.45 18.13
CA PHE A 24 -12.85 7.84 16.97
C PHE A 24 -11.91 6.70 17.36
N PHE A 25 -11.38 6.73 18.59
CA PHE A 25 -10.50 5.72 19.18
C PHE A 25 -11.28 4.48 19.66
N ASN A 26 -12.22 4.02 18.84
CA ASN A 26 -13.03 2.84 19.04
C ASN A 26 -12.91 1.93 17.81
N ALA A 27 -12.65 0.63 18.03
CA ALA A 27 -12.43 -0.32 16.93
C ALA A 27 -13.61 -0.44 15.96
N ALA A 28 -14.86 -0.31 16.43
CA ALA A 28 -16.03 -0.34 15.57
C ALA A 28 -16.13 0.93 14.72
N VAL A 29 -15.87 2.11 15.31
CA VAL A 29 -15.86 3.39 14.59
C VAL A 29 -14.77 3.42 13.52
N ILE A 30 -13.58 2.92 13.83
CA ILE A 30 -12.47 2.80 12.87
C ILE A 30 -12.86 1.87 11.72
N LYS A 31 -13.48 0.72 12.03
CA LYS A 31 -13.95 -0.21 11.01
C LYS A 31 -15.00 0.42 10.11
N ASP A 32 -15.96 1.15 10.67
CA ASP A 32 -17.00 1.85 9.92
C ASP A 32 -16.41 2.99 9.08
N PHE A 33 -15.41 3.70 9.60
CA PHE A 33 -14.65 4.71 8.86
C PHE A 33 -13.93 4.11 7.65
N LEU A 34 -13.21 2.98 7.83
CA LEU A 34 -12.52 2.31 6.72
C LEU A 34 -13.50 1.80 5.67
N LYS A 35 -14.65 1.26 6.11
CA LYS A 35 -15.70 0.74 5.22
C LYS A 35 -16.46 1.81 4.43
N SER A 36 -16.44 3.07 4.87
CA SER A 36 -17.14 4.15 4.17
C SER A 36 -16.55 4.38 2.77
N ASP A 37 -17.38 4.50 1.74
CA ASP A 37 -16.93 4.72 0.35
C ASP A 37 -16.67 6.20 0.01
N SER A 38 -16.60 7.07 1.03
CA SER A 38 -16.37 8.50 0.81
C SER A 38 -14.92 8.76 0.39
N ILE A 39 -14.75 9.41 -0.76
CA ILE A 39 -13.44 9.91 -1.23
C ILE A 39 -12.95 11.06 -0.34
N GLU A 40 -13.86 11.81 0.28
CA GLU A 40 -13.59 13.03 1.06
C GLU A 40 -13.29 12.75 2.55
N LYS A 41 -12.95 11.51 2.94
CA LYS A 41 -12.58 11.24 4.33
C LYS A 41 -11.38 12.08 4.75
N GLU A 42 -11.46 12.63 5.95
CA GLU A 42 -10.37 13.40 6.54
C GLU A 42 -9.13 12.53 6.77
N ASN A 43 -7.99 12.99 6.23
CA ASN A 43 -6.73 12.27 6.28
C ASN A 43 -6.19 12.10 7.71
N VAL A 44 -6.51 13.02 8.61
CA VAL A 44 -6.17 12.91 10.04
C VAL A 44 -6.71 11.61 10.63
N PHE A 45 -8.01 11.37 10.46
CA PHE A 45 -8.66 10.15 10.94
C PHE A 45 -8.20 8.91 10.19
N ARG A 46 -7.88 9.04 8.89
CA ARG A 46 -7.29 7.95 8.10
C ARG A 46 -5.94 7.49 8.66
N VAL A 47 -5.05 8.42 9.01
CA VAL A 47 -3.75 8.07 9.63
C VAL A 47 -3.95 7.28 10.92
N PHE A 48 -4.84 7.71 11.81
CA PHE A 48 -5.14 6.95 13.04
C PHE A 48 -5.78 5.58 12.76
N ALA A 49 -6.73 5.52 11.82
CA ALA A 49 -7.36 4.27 11.41
C ALA A 49 -6.31 3.27 10.89
N TRP A 50 -5.36 3.72 10.08
CA TRP A 50 -4.29 2.89 9.53
C TRP A 50 -3.32 2.44 10.62
N LEU A 51 -2.85 3.35 11.49
CA LEU A 51 -1.95 3.02 12.60
C LEU A 51 -2.56 1.97 13.52
N ILE A 52 -3.84 2.12 13.86
CA ILE A 52 -4.54 1.17 14.73
C ILE A 52 -4.79 -0.15 14.01
N SER A 53 -5.24 -0.12 12.76
CA SER A 53 -5.55 -1.35 12.00
C SER A 53 -4.32 -2.17 11.66
N PHE A 54 -3.15 -1.55 11.54
CA PHE A 54 -1.87 -2.24 11.38
C PHE A 54 -1.19 -2.64 12.70
N ASP A 55 -1.88 -2.47 13.82
CA ASP A 55 -1.38 -2.73 15.18
C ASP A 55 -0.08 -1.97 15.49
N LEU A 56 0.08 -0.76 14.93
CA LEU A 56 1.23 0.12 15.22
C LEU A 56 1.01 0.92 16.51
N ILE A 57 -0.24 1.27 16.80
CA ILE A 57 -0.65 1.93 18.04
C ILE A 57 -1.92 1.28 18.60
N PRO A 58 -2.15 1.32 19.91
CA PRO A 58 -3.36 0.77 20.51
C PRO A 58 -4.60 1.62 20.21
N VAL A 59 -5.77 1.01 20.33
CA VAL A 59 -7.08 1.67 20.11
C VAL A 59 -7.37 2.79 21.12
N SER A 60 -6.82 2.75 22.34
CA SER A 60 -7.10 3.77 23.37
C SER A 60 -6.32 5.06 23.12
N LYS A 61 -7.00 6.22 22.97
CA LYS A 61 -6.39 7.53 22.64
C LYS A 61 -5.13 7.86 23.43
N ASP A 62 -5.19 7.88 24.77
CA ASP A 62 -4.03 8.23 25.60
C ASP A 62 -2.83 7.32 25.35
N LYS A 63 -3.08 6.02 25.19
CA LYS A 63 -2.03 5.05 24.87
C LYS A 63 -1.57 5.20 23.42
N ALA A 64 -2.48 5.51 22.50
CA ALA A 64 -2.22 5.71 21.09
C ALA A 64 -1.27 6.89 20.87
N LEU A 65 -1.54 8.03 21.51
CA LEU A 65 -0.69 9.22 21.41
C LEU A 65 0.72 8.95 21.97
N ARG A 66 0.82 8.29 23.12
CA ARG A 66 2.13 7.89 23.69
C ARG A 66 2.88 6.91 22.79
N SER A 67 2.21 5.89 22.28
CA SER A 67 2.80 4.94 21.33
C SER A 67 3.26 5.62 20.05
N LEU A 68 2.48 6.57 19.53
CA LEU A 68 2.84 7.34 18.35
C LEU A 68 4.08 8.22 18.59
N THR A 69 4.21 8.83 19.77
CA THR A 69 5.44 9.53 20.16
C THR A 69 6.63 8.57 20.26
N HIS A 70 6.44 7.37 20.81
CA HIS A 70 7.51 6.37 20.85
C HIS A 70 7.94 5.92 19.47
N LEU A 71 7.01 5.72 18.52
CA LEU A 71 7.36 5.40 17.13
C LEU A 71 8.23 6.49 16.50
N TYR A 72 7.93 7.77 16.76
CA TYR A 72 8.76 8.88 16.31
C TYR A 72 10.17 8.85 16.90
N LEU A 73 10.29 8.71 18.22
CA LEU A 73 11.59 8.67 18.89
C LEU A 73 12.43 7.46 18.46
N ASP A 74 11.78 6.30 18.30
CA ASP A 74 12.44 5.08 17.83
C ASP A 74 12.91 5.23 16.38
N PHE A 75 12.12 5.87 15.51
CA PHE A 75 12.52 6.17 14.14
C PHE A 75 13.71 7.14 14.09
N GLN A 76 13.69 8.22 14.86
CA GLN A 76 14.82 9.16 14.94
C GLN A 76 16.09 8.47 15.42
N LYS A 77 15.97 7.64 16.47
CA LYS A 77 17.08 6.83 16.96
C LYS A 77 17.61 5.89 15.87
N PHE A 78 16.72 5.18 15.19
CA PHE A 78 17.08 4.28 14.09
C PHE A 78 17.85 5.01 12.99
N VAL A 79 17.37 6.16 12.52
CA VAL A 79 18.03 6.99 11.49
C VAL A 79 19.43 7.40 11.93
N ASN A 80 19.58 7.88 13.17
CA ASN A 80 20.87 8.32 13.71
C ASN A 80 21.86 7.17 13.93
N GLU A 81 21.39 5.97 14.24
CA GLU A 81 22.24 4.78 14.46
C GLU A 81 22.65 4.10 13.15
N ASN A 82 21.86 4.22 12.08
CA ASN A 82 22.07 3.47 10.84
C ASN A 82 22.69 4.27 9.69
N PHE A 83 22.80 5.61 9.83
CA PHE A 83 23.37 6.48 8.81
C PHE A 83 24.53 7.31 9.35
N ASP A 84 25.71 7.16 8.72
CA ASP A 84 26.88 7.98 9.02
C ASP A 84 26.63 9.48 8.69
N ASN A 85 25.82 9.72 7.65
CA ASN A 85 25.38 11.04 7.23
C ASN A 85 23.89 11.03 6.89
N ILE A 86 23.06 11.62 7.76
CA ILE A 86 21.60 11.70 7.56
C ILE A 86 21.18 12.53 6.34
N ASN A 87 22.09 13.34 5.79
CA ASN A 87 21.89 14.14 4.58
C ASN A 87 22.38 13.40 3.31
N ASP A 88 22.94 12.21 3.47
CA ASP A 88 23.31 11.30 2.39
C ASP A 88 23.01 9.85 2.80
N PRO A 89 21.73 9.50 3.01
CA PRO A 89 21.36 8.18 3.54
C PRO A 89 21.68 7.02 2.59
N LEU A 90 21.80 7.30 1.28
CA LEU A 90 22.11 6.29 0.26
C LEU A 90 23.56 5.79 0.37
N SER A 91 24.49 6.61 0.86
CA SER A 91 25.88 6.20 1.11
C SER A 91 26.02 5.01 2.06
N SER A 92 25.00 4.76 2.88
CA SER A 92 24.97 3.64 3.81
C SER A 92 24.53 2.31 3.18
N LEU A 93 24.00 2.33 1.95
CA LEU A 93 23.48 1.15 1.26
C LEU A 93 24.57 0.51 0.37
N ASN A 94 24.26 -0.67 -0.18
CA ASN A 94 25.07 -1.20 -1.28
C ASN A 94 24.81 -0.36 -2.55
N GLU A 95 25.78 -0.38 -3.48
CA GLU A 95 25.75 0.43 -4.69
C GLU A 95 24.53 0.16 -5.57
N ASP A 96 24.09 -1.10 -5.70
CA ASP A 96 22.94 -1.47 -6.52
C ASP A 96 21.64 -0.87 -5.98
N ASP A 97 21.36 -1.04 -4.68
CA ASP A 97 20.16 -0.48 -4.03
C ASP A 97 20.19 1.06 -4.05
N ALA A 98 21.34 1.66 -3.74
CA ALA A 98 21.51 3.11 -3.76
C ALA A 98 21.21 3.70 -5.15
N ASN A 99 21.77 3.10 -6.21
CA ASN A 99 21.56 3.53 -7.59
C ASN A 99 20.11 3.34 -8.02
N LEU A 100 19.49 2.20 -7.67
CA LEU A 100 18.11 1.91 -8.06
C LEU A 100 17.13 2.89 -7.39
N ILE A 101 17.31 3.16 -6.09
CA ILE A 101 16.53 4.16 -5.35
C ILE A 101 16.72 5.56 -5.96
N ALA A 102 17.97 5.97 -6.23
CA ALA A 102 18.26 7.28 -6.83
C ALA A 102 17.55 7.48 -8.18
N LEU A 103 17.56 6.45 -9.04
CA LEU A 103 16.89 6.47 -10.33
C LEU A 103 15.37 6.52 -10.19
N ASP A 104 14.78 5.75 -9.27
CA ASP A 104 13.33 5.74 -9.04
C ASP A 104 12.83 7.07 -8.50
N ILE A 105 13.49 7.66 -7.49
CA ILE A 105 13.09 8.95 -6.94
C ILE A 105 13.22 10.08 -7.96
N LYS A 106 14.28 10.04 -8.79
CA LYS A 106 14.41 11.01 -9.88
C LYS A 106 13.22 10.91 -10.85
N ARG A 107 12.77 9.70 -11.18
CA ARG A 107 11.62 9.47 -12.08
C ARG A 107 10.29 9.84 -11.43
N ILE A 108 10.16 9.66 -10.11
CA ILE A 108 8.87 9.84 -9.42
C ILE A 108 8.51 11.29 -9.10
N SER A 109 9.45 12.22 -9.25
CA SER A 109 9.28 13.61 -8.79
C SER A 109 8.09 14.34 -9.44
N GLU A 110 7.95 14.23 -10.76
CA GLU A 110 6.82 14.85 -11.47
C GLU A 110 5.49 14.20 -11.10
N TRP A 111 5.49 12.88 -10.95
CA TRP A 111 4.31 12.14 -10.53
C TRP A 111 3.93 12.46 -9.08
N PHE A 112 4.90 12.60 -8.17
CA PHE A 112 4.68 13.04 -6.79
C PHE A 112 3.93 14.38 -6.77
N LEU A 113 4.41 15.37 -7.52
CA LEU A 113 3.76 16.69 -7.59
C LEU A 113 2.35 16.61 -8.16
N LYS A 114 2.14 15.77 -9.17
CA LYS A 114 0.80 15.52 -9.74
C LYS A 114 -0.14 14.93 -8.68
N ILE A 115 0.27 13.85 -8.03
CA ILE A 115 -0.53 13.14 -7.03
C ILE A 115 -0.80 14.02 -5.80
N ALA A 116 0.17 14.81 -5.36
CA ALA A 116 0.02 15.71 -4.21
C ALA A 116 -0.80 16.97 -4.51
N SER A 117 -1.03 17.32 -5.78
CA SER A 117 -1.68 18.56 -6.19
C SER A 117 -3.06 18.83 -5.55
N PRO A 118 -3.93 17.84 -5.29
CA PRO A 118 -5.23 18.08 -4.66
C PRO A 118 -5.16 18.59 -3.21
N LEU A 119 -4.01 18.45 -2.55
CA LEU A 119 -3.81 18.87 -1.15
C LEU A 119 -3.29 20.31 -1.02
N THR A 120 -2.85 20.94 -2.12
CA THR A 120 -2.38 22.33 -2.16
C THR A 120 -1.29 22.63 -1.10
N PHE A 121 -0.21 21.85 -1.09
CA PHE A 121 0.91 22.12 -0.18
C PHE A 121 1.71 23.36 -0.58
N ASP A 122 2.24 24.05 0.43
CA ASP A 122 3.20 25.12 0.23
C ASP A 122 4.57 24.59 -0.24
N GLN A 123 5.33 25.44 -0.93
CA GLN A 123 6.63 25.07 -1.50
C GLN A 123 7.65 24.56 -0.45
N CYS A 124 7.51 24.96 0.82
CA CYS A 124 8.39 24.51 1.90
C CYS A 124 8.31 23.00 2.15
N TYR A 125 7.17 22.35 1.85
CA TYR A 125 7.04 20.89 1.98
C TYR A 125 7.81 20.12 0.88
N PHE A 126 8.31 20.81 -0.14
CA PHE A 126 8.99 20.22 -1.28
C PHE A 126 10.49 20.55 -1.37
N SER A 127 11.02 21.44 -0.51
CA SER A 127 12.42 21.93 -0.63
C SER A 127 13.45 20.81 -0.59
N ASP A 128 13.17 19.76 0.17
CA ASP A 128 14.07 18.62 0.40
C ASP A 128 13.39 17.28 0.10
N LEU A 129 12.39 17.29 -0.79
CA LEU A 129 11.59 16.10 -1.12
C LEU A 129 12.44 14.86 -1.39
N HIS A 130 13.48 14.98 -2.23
CA HIS A 130 14.34 13.83 -2.56
C HIS A 130 15.06 13.29 -1.33
N LEU A 131 15.57 14.16 -0.47
CA LEU A 131 16.26 13.75 0.74
C LEU A 131 15.33 12.95 1.67
N HIS A 132 14.10 13.44 1.86
CA HIS A 132 13.10 12.74 2.67
C HIS A 132 12.78 11.36 2.09
N LEU A 133 12.51 11.27 0.78
CA LEU A 133 12.21 9.99 0.13
C LEU A 133 13.41 9.03 0.17
N TYR A 134 14.64 9.52 0.00
CA TYR A 134 15.85 8.72 0.14
C TYR A 134 16.02 8.17 1.55
N ARG A 135 15.78 9.00 2.58
CA ARG A 135 15.91 8.55 3.96
C ARG A 135 14.87 7.49 4.30
N ILE A 136 13.63 7.65 3.85
CA ILE A 136 12.57 6.66 4.08
C ILE A 136 12.93 5.33 3.40
N LEU A 137 13.27 5.35 2.10
CA LEU A 137 13.61 4.14 1.36
C LEU A 137 14.88 3.45 1.88
N ALA A 138 15.92 4.22 2.19
CA ALA A 138 17.13 3.67 2.81
C ALA A 138 16.83 3.05 4.17
N SER A 139 15.94 3.66 4.96
CA SER A 139 15.52 3.11 6.26
C SER A 139 14.77 1.79 6.10
N ILE A 140 13.88 1.68 5.11
CA ILE A 140 13.20 0.42 4.76
C ILE A 140 14.23 -0.66 4.41
N SER A 141 15.18 -0.37 3.50
CA SER A 141 16.24 -1.31 3.10
C SER A 141 17.12 -1.76 4.26
N LYS A 142 17.35 -0.88 5.26
CA LYS A 142 18.15 -1.19 6.46
C LYS A 142 17.37 -1.96 7.53
N THR A 143 16.04 -1.98 7.48
CA THR A 143 15.19 -2.60 8.50
C THR A 143 15.39 -4.12 8.57
N SER A 144 15.39 -4.79 7.42
CA SER A 144 15.74 -6.20 7.32
C SER A 144 15.98 -6.60 5.87
N ARG A 145 16.69 -7.72 5.65
CA ARG A 145 16.88 -8.30 4.30
C ARG A 145 15.57 -8.61 3.58
N LYS A 146 14.49 -8.86 4.33
CA LYS A 146 13.16 -9.03 3.74
C LYS A 146 12.79 -7.79 2.94
N TYR A 147 13.14 -6.59 3.39
CA TYR A 147 12.77 -5.32 2.78
C TYR A 147 13.83 -4.74 1.86
N ASN A 148 14.73 -5.57 1.31
CA ASN A 148 15.59 -5.16 0.22
C ASN A 148 14.76 -4.46 -0.86
N TYR A 149 15.29 -3.34 -1.35
CA TYR A 149 14.56 -2.48 -2.24
C TYR A 149 14.16 -3.24 -3.50
N THR A 150 12.89 -3.09 -3.88
CA THR A 150 12.36 -3.62 -5.15
C THR A 150 11.67 -2.47 -5.85
N GLN A 151 11.88 -2.36 -7.16
CA GLN A 151 11.26 -1.31 -7.97
C GLN A 151 9.73 -1.31 -7.75
N GLY A 152 9.17 -0.12 -7.50
CA GLY A 152 7.77 0.06 -7.13
C GLY A 152 7.57 0.40 -5.65
N PHE A 153 8.55 0.15 -4.77
CA PHE A 153 8.45 0.54 -3.36
C PHE A 153 8.40 2.06 -3.17
N ASP A 154 8.98 2.82 -4.10
CA ASP A 154 8.88 4.27 -4.17
C ASP A 154 7.42 4.77 -4.26
N ARG A 155 6.51 3.97 -4.82
CA ARG A 155 5.07 4.29 -4.86
C ARG A 155 4.43 4.25 -3.48
N TYR A 156 4.73 3.23 -2.66
CA TYR A 156 4.24 3.16 -1.29
C TYR A 156 4.75 4.33 -0.47
N VAL A 157 6.05 4.61 -0.56
CA VAL A 157 6.67 5.74 0.14
C VAL A 157 6.04 7.05 -0.29
N THR A 158 5.88 7.29 -1.59
CA THR A 158 5.27 8.53 -2.08
C THR A 158 3.84 8.71 -1.57
N MET A 159 2.96 7.73 -1.76
CA MET A 159 1.55 7.83 -1.35
C MET A 159 1.42 8.05 0.16
N THR A 160 2.16 7.27 0.95
CA THR A 160 2.13 7.39 2.41
C THR A 160 2.79 8.67 2.91
N TYR A 161 3.83 9.17 2.23
CA TYR A 161 4.47 10.44 2.57
C TYR A 161 3.54 11.61 2.28
N ILE A 162 2.84 11.62 1.14
CA ILE A 162 1.82 12.65 0.84
C ILE A 162 0.72 12.67 1.90
N LEU A 163 0.20 11.51 2.29
CA LEU A 163 -0.78 11.40 3.38
C LEU A 163 -0.21 11.93 4.71
N SER A 164 1.05 11.62 4.99
CA SER A 164 1.72 12.02 6.22
C SER A 164 2.04 13.52 6.25
N LEU A 165 2.36 14.13 5.10
CA LEU A 165 2.54 15.57 4.95
C LEU A 165 1.24 16.32 5.28
N ASP A 166 0.11 15.83 4.79
CA ASP A 166 -1.19 16.41 5.12
C ASP A 166 -1.50 16.29 6.61
N PHE A 167 -1.21 15.15 7.22
CA PHE A 167 -1.35 14.96 8.66
C PHE A 167 -0.52 15.97 9.45
N ILE A 168 0.79 16.08 9.19
CA ILE A 168 1.66 16.98 9.98
C ILE A 168 1.30 18.46 9.79
N ARG A 169 0.79 18.83 8.61
CA ARG A 169 0.31 20.19 8.34
C ARG A 169 -0.85 20.60 9.24
N ASN A 170 -1.75 19.67 9.56
CA ASN A 170 -2.90 19.94 10.43
C ASN A 170 -2.49 20.19 11.90
N PHE A 171 -1.28 19.78 12.30
CA PHE A 171 -0.82 19.85 13.69
C PHE A 171 0.49 20.62 13.87
N ASP A 172 1.03 21.22 12.80
CA ASP A 172 2.33 21.90 12.82
C ASP A 172 3.45 21.00 13.40
N LEU A 173 3.54 19.78 12.87
CA LEU A 173 4.56 18.79 13.25
C LEU A 173 5.77 18.83 12.30
N PRO A 174 6.96 18.42 12.75
CA PRO A 174 8.16 18.46 11.92
C PRO A 174 8.09 17.47 10.75
N LEU A 175 8.82 17.77 9.66
CA LEU A 175 8.83 16.95 8.44
C LEU A 175 9.32 15.51 8.66
N ASP A 176 10.25 15.31 9.59
CA ASP A 176 10.74 13.97 9.95
C ASP A 176 9.67 13.11 10.64
N PHE A 177 8.61 13.73 11.18
CA PHE A 177 7.43 13.00 11.64
C PHE A 177 6.66 12.38 10.47
N ALA A 178 6.56 13.09 9.34
CA ALA A 178 5.98 12.53 8.13
C ALA A 178 6.84 11.42 7.52
N GLU A 179 8.18 11.51 7.63
CA GLU A 179 9.07 10.41 7.27
C GLU A 179 8.79 9.16 8.10
N MET A 180 8.64 9.30 9.43
CA MET A 180 8.33 8.18 10.32
C MET A 180 7.01 7.50 9.95
N LEU A 181 5.93 8.27 9.75
CA LEU A 181 4.63 7.71 9.37
C LEU A 181 4.73 6.98 8.03
N SER A 182 5.37 7.60 7.04
CA SER A 182 5.58 7.00 5.72
C SER A 182 6.42 5.73 5.79
N TYR A 183 7.48 5.71 6.60
CA TYR A 183 8.32 4.54 6.84
C TYR A 183 7.48 3.37 7.36
N HIS A 184 6.70 3.57 8.42
CA HIS A 184 5.90 2.50 9.02
C HIS A 184 4.75 2.04 8.10
N PHE A 185 4.04 2.96 7.45
CA PHE A 185 2.98 2.58 6.52
C PHE A 185 3.52 1.84 5.30
N SER A 186 4.64 2.30 4.73
CA SER A 186 5.25 1.65 3.56
C SER A 186 5.67 0.21 3.88
N LEU A 187 6.25 -0.06 5.05
CA LEU A 187 6.54 -1.42 5.48
C LEU A 187 5.29 -2.31 5.50
N LYS A 188 4.17 -1.79 6.01
CA LYS A 188 2.90 -2.52 6.09
C LYS A 188 2.30 -2.79 4.71
N PHE A 189 2.34 -1.84 3.78
CA PHE A 189 1.87 -2.07 2.40
C PHE A 189 2.80 -2.99 1.60
N ILE A 190 4.11 -2.94 1.83
CA ILE A 190 5.05 -3.92 1.27
C ILE A 190 4.72 -5.33 1.79
N ASP A 191 4.43 -5.47 3.08
CA ASP A 191 4.02 -6.76 3.65
C ASP A 191 2.68 -7.24 3.08
N LEU A 192 1.74 -6.32 2.88
CA LEU A 192 0.42 -6.62 2.32
C LEU A 192 0.54 -7.10 0.86
N SER A 193 1.24 -6.37 0.00
CA SER A 193 1.46 -6.78 -1.41
C SER A 193 2.17 -8.12 -1.50
N ARG A 194 3.10 -8.41 -0.58
CA ARG A 194 3.81 -9.69 -0.50
C ARG A 194 2.96 -10.87 -0.04
N LYS A 195 1.79 -10.64 0.57
CA LYS A 195 0.82 -11.73 0.80
C LYS A 195 0.34 -12.31 -0.53
N TYR A 196 0.29 -11.50 -1.58
CA TYR A 196 -0.14 -11.90 -2.92
C TYR A 196 1.02 -12.15 -3.90
N ILE A 197 2.12 -11.41 -3.80
CA ILE A 197 3.30 -11.57 -4.68
C ILE A 197 4.47 -12.16 -3.90
N SER A 198 5.00 -13.30 -4.36
CA SER A 198 6.25 -13.85 -3.86
C SER A 198 7.36 -13.62 -4.88
N LEU A 199 8.31 -12.75 -4.55
CA LEU A 199 9.46 -12.45 -5.40
C LEU A 199 10.48 -13.60 -5.44
N THR A 200 10.47 -14.47 -4.41
CA THR A 200 11.35 -15.64 -4.34
C THR A 200 10.69 -16.92 -4.87
N ASP A 201 9.37 -16.90 -5.03
CA ASP A 201 8.57 -18.03 -5.53
C ASP A 201 7.62 -17.55 -6.63
N MET A 202 8.18 -17.46 -7.85
CA MET A 202 7.43 -17.02 -9.02
C MET A 202 6.36 -18.02 -9.43
N GLU A 203 6.54 -19.31 -9.15
CA GLU A 203 5.53 -20.34 -9.44
C GLU A 203 4.27 -20.14 -8.59
N LEU A 204 4.44 -19.88 -7.28
CA LEU A 204 3.32 -19.52 -6.40
C LEU A 204 2.60 -18.27 -6.92
N THR A 205 3.36 -17.23 -7.29
CA THR A 205 2.78 -16.01 -7.86
C THR A 205 1.98 -16.31 -9.13
N MET A 206 2.56 -17.05 -10.07
CA MET A 206 1.88 -17.43 -11.33
C MET A 206 0.62 -18.24 -11.07
N SER A 207 0.64 -19.20 -10.13
CA SER A 207 -0.54 -20.01 -9.79
C SER A 207 -1.70 -19.16 -9.26
N ARG A 208 -1.42 -18.05 -8.55
CA ARG A 208 -2.45 -17.09 -8.11
C ARG A 208 -3.06 -16.35 -9.29
N PHE A 209 -2.25 -16.03 -10.31
CA PHE A 209 -2.75 -15.44 -11.56
C PHE A 209 -3.50 -16.44 -12.44
N ASP A 210 -3.19 -17.74 -12.39
CA ASP A 210 -4.02 -18.75 -13.07
C ASP A 210 -5.42 -18.84 -12.43
N VAL A 211 -5.54 -18.67 -11.10
CA VAL A 211 -6.85 -18.53 -10.42
C VAL A 211 -7.58 -17.29 -10.90
N PHE A 212 -6.87 -16.18 -11.09
CA PHE A 212 -7.45 -14.96 -11.65
C PHE A 212 -7.92 -15.16 -13.10
N ASP A 213 -7.11 -15.78 -13.97
CA ASP A 213 -7.50 -16.14 -15.34
C ASP A 213 -8.79 -16.98 -15.35
N GLN A 214 -8.91 -17.96 -14.46
CA GLN A 214 -10.12 -18.77 -14.33
C GLN A 214 -11.36 -17.93 -13.94
N ARG A 215 -11.20 -16.97 -13.03
CA ARG A 215 -12.29 -16.04 -12.67
C ARG A 215 -12.69 -15.14 -13.85
N ILE A 216 -11.74 -14.73 -14.69
CA ILE A 216 -12.04 -13.97 -15.92
C ILE A 216 -12.84 -14.86 -16.89
N ILE A 217 -12.44 -16.12 -17.09
CA ILE A 217 -13.17 -17.08 -17.94
C ILE A 217 -14.63 -17.21 -17.49
N GLU A 218 -14.87 -17.30 -16.19
CA GLU A 218 -16.20 -17.49 -15.62
C GLU A 218 -17.09 -16.25 -15.72
N ARG A 219 -16.50 -15.05 -15.58
CA ARG A 219 -17.27 -13.80 -15.42
C ARG A 219 -17.27 -12.89 -16.63
N MET A 220 -16.22 -12.93 -17.44
CA MET A 220 -16.00 -12.08 -18.63
C MET A 220 -15.31 -12.91 -19.74
N PRO A 221 -15.93 -14.03 -20.19
CA PRO A 221 -15.31 -14.94 -21.15
C PRO A 221 -14.87 -14.22 -22.43
N GLU A 222 -15.60 -13.20 -22.86
CA GLU A 222 -15.27 -12.36 -24.02
C GLU A 222 -13.94 -11.62 -23.85
N LYS A 223 -13.65 -11.10 -22.65
CA LYS A 223 -12.38 -10.42 -22.36
C LYS A 223 -11.22 -11.42 -22.29
N MET A 224 -11.46 -12.61 -21.75
CA MET A 224 -10.44 -13.67 -21.76
C MET A 224 -10.09 -14.10 -23.19
N GLU A 225 -11.09 -14.21 -24.07
CA GLU A 225 -10.86 -14.57 -25.46
C GLU A 225 -9.99 -13.53 -26.17
N LEU A 226 -10.25 -12.23 -25.94
CA LEU A 226 -9.39 -11.15 -26.44
C LEU A 226 -7.95 -11.24 -25.89
N LEU A 227 -7.79 -11.53 -24.60
CA LEU A 227 -6.46 -11.75 -24.00
C LEU A 227 -5.72 -12.91 -24.68
N LYS A 228 -6.40 -14.02 -24.94
CA LYS A 228 -5.84 -15.19 -25.64
C LYS A 228 -5.44 -14.85 -27.07
N GLN A 229 -6.26 -14.08 -27.80
CA GLN A 229 -5.94 -13.61 -29.15
C GLN A 229 -4.70 -12.71 -29.17
N CYS A 230 -4.48 -11.93 -28.11
CA CYS A 230 -3.25 -11.15 -27.90
C CYS A 230 -2.07 -11.97 -27.37
N GLY A 231 -2.18 -13.30 -27.26
CA GLY A 231 -1.14 -14.17 -26.70
C GLY A 231 -0.80 -13.83 -25.23
N SER A 232 -1.77 -13.29 -24.49
CA SER A 232 -1.56 -12.74 -23.16
C SER A 232 -2.42 -13.40 -22.08
N LYS A 233 -1.95 -13.32 -20.83
CA LYS A 233 -2.62 -13.78 -19.61
C LYS A 233 -2.77 -12.62 -18.62
N SER A 234 -3.57 -12.80 -17.57
CA SER A 234 -3.72 -11.79 -16.53
C SER A 234 -2.42 -11.40 -15.85
N PHE A 235 -1.47 -12.34 -15.70
CA PHE A 235 -0.15 -12.06 -15.14
C PHE A 235 0.57 -10.89 -15.82
N HIS A 236 0.43 -10.73 -17.15
CA HIS A 236 1.16 -9.70 -17.91
C HIS A 236 0.76 -8.26 -17.58
N PHE A 237 -0.45 -8.04 -17.07
CA PHE A 237 -0.91 -6.70 -16.64
C PHE A 237 -1.16 -6.62 -15.14
N GLY A 238 -1.74 -7.67 -14.56
CA GLY A 238 -2.14 -7.71 -13.16
C GLY A 238 -0.96 -7.77 -12.19
N LEU A 239 0.23 -8.21 -12.63
CA LEU A 239 1.43 -8.16 -11.79
C LEU A 239 1.75 -6.73 -11.33
N ARG A 240 1.65 -5.74 -12.23
CA ARG A 240 1.87 -4.33 -11.87
C ARG A 240 0.82 -3.85 -10.88
N TRP A 241 -0.46 -4.18 -11.11
CA TRP A 241 -1.55 -3.82 -10.20
C TRP A 241 -1.31 -4.40 -8.80
N ALA A 242 -0.87 -5.65 -8.70
CA ALA A 242 -0.55 -6.31 -7.44
C ALA A 242 0.67 -5.68 -6.74
N ILE A 243 1.76 -5.47 -7.48
CA ILE A 243 3.02 -4.94 -6.94
C ILE A 243 2.88 -3.50 -6.47
N LEU A 244 2.01 -2.70 -7.08
CA LEU A 244 1.84 -1.28 -6.76
C LEU A 244 0.54 -0.99 -5.99
N LEU A 245 -0.26 -2.01 -5.67
CA LEU A 245 -1.60 -1.87 -5.10
C LEU A 245 -2.41 -0.77 -5.81
N PHE A 246 -2.35 -0.79 -7.14
CA PHE A 246 -3.03 0.15 -8.04
C PHE A 246 -2.66 1.65 -7.89
N SER A 247 -1.55 2.00 -7.24
CA SER A 247 -1.14 3.41 -7.09
C SER A 247 -0.91 4.13 -8.43
N ASP A 248 -0.54 3.41 -9.49
CA ASP A 248 -0.36 3.96 -10.83
C ASP A 248 -1.67 4.10 -11.62
N GLU A 249 -2.78 3.55 -11.09
CA GLU A 249 -4.07 3.52 -11.77
C GLU A 249 -5.00 4.64 -11.31
N HIS A 250 -4.87 5.08 -10.06
CA HIS A 250 -5.79 6.01 -9.38
C HIS A 250 -5.12 7.32 -8.99
N GLU A 251 -5.90 8.39 -8.91
CA GLU A 251 -5.44 9.64 -8.29
C GLU A 251 -5.39 9.49 -6.75
N PHE A 252 -4.80 10.47 -6.06
CA PHE A 252 -4.47 10.34 -4.63
C PHE A 252 -5.62 9.84 -3.74
N TYR A 253 -6.75 10.55 -3.75
CA TYR A 253 -7.89 10.23 -2.87
C TYR A 253 -8.54 8.89 -3.22
N GLU A 254 -8.60 8.55 -4.51
CA GLU A 254 -9.14 7.27 -4.98
C GLU A 254 -8.23 6.10 -4.55
N CYS A 255 -6.91 6.28 -4.67
CA CYS A 255 -5.94 5.27 -4.27
C CYS A 255 -5.96 5.02 -2.76
N ILE A 256 -5.94 6.07 -1.94
CA ILE A 256 -5.99 5.88 -0.48
C ILE A 256 -7.35 5.35 -0.01
N LEU A 257 -8.45 5.66 -0.71
CA LEU A 257 -9.74 5.03 -0.45
C LEU A 257 -9.67 3.52 -0.74
N LEU A 258 -9.10 3.10 -1.87
CA LEU A 258 -8.89 1.68 -2.15
C LEU A 258 -8.02 1.00 -1.08
N TRP A 259 -7.00 1.70 -0.58
CA TRP A 259 -6.13 1.20 0.47
C TRP A 259 -6.83 1.10 1.84
N ASP A 260 -7.81 1.96 2.14
CA ASP A 260 -8.67 1.80 3.32
C ASP A 260 -9.33 0.41 3.32
N HIS A 261 -9.85 -0.03 2.16
CA HIS A 261 -10.47 -1.35 2.01
C HIS A 261 -9.44 -2.49 2.01
N PHE A 262 -8.24 -2.30 1.45
CA PHE A 262 -7.18 -3.30 1.59
C PHE A 262 -6.77 -3.55 3.05
N ILE A 263 -6.79 -2.51 3.88
CA ILE A 263 -6.55 -2.61 5.32
C ILE A 263 -7.71 -3.31 6.03
N LEU A 264 -8.95 -2.94 5.69
CA LEU A 264 -10.16 -3.60 6.20
C LEU A 264 -10.14 -5.11 5.94
N HIS A 265 -9.69 -5.50 4.75
CA HIS A 265 -9.59 -6.89 4.29
C HIS A 265 -8.19 -7.49 4.46
N GLN A 266 -7.36 -7.01 5.39
CA GLN A 266 -6.00 -7.52 5.52
C GLN A 266 -5.91 -9.02 5.87
N ASN A 267 -6.98 -9.58 6.45
CA ASN A 267 -7.07 -11.01 6.85
C ASN A 267 -7.48 -11.93 5.69
N ASP A 268 -8.25 -11.40 4.74
CA ASP A 268 -8.75 -12.06 3.52
C ASP A 268 -8.19 -11.41 2.24
N PHE A 269 -7.05 -10.73 2.38
CA PHE A 269 -6.48 -9.80 1.40
C PHE A 269 -6.37 -10.39 -0.01
N ASN A 270 -5.92 -11.64 -0.14
CA ASN A 270 -5.74 -12.26 -1.45
C ASN A 270 -7.08 -12.44 -2.19
N SER A 271 -8.15 -12.76 -1.47
CA SER A 271 -9.49 -12.92 -2.06
C SER A 271 -10.04 -11.57 -2.47
N PHE A 272 -9.98 -10.59 -1.57
CA PHE A 272 -10.44 -9.24 -1.84
C PHE A 272 -9.67 -8.60 -3.01
N LEU A 273 -8.34 -8.75 -3.06
CA LEU A 273 -7.51 -8.23 -4.16
C LEU A 273 -7.89 -8.83 -5.52
N GLN A 274 -8.21 -10.12 -5.58
CA GLN A 274 -8.69 -10.74 -6.83
C GLN A 274 -10.05 -10.20 -7.26
N ASN A 275 -10.95 -9.93 -6.32
CA ASN A 275 -12.24 -9.29 -6.62
C ASN A 275 -12.01 -7.88 -7.16
N VAL A 276 -11.08 -7.12 -6.56
CA VAL A 276 -10.66 -5.81 -7.07
C VAL A 276 -10.08 -5.92 -8.49
N PHE A 277 -9.26 -6.93 -8.81
CA PHE A 277 -8.79 -7.13 -10.20
C PHE A 277 -9.94 -7.37 -11.19
N ILE A 278 -10.92 -8.18 -10.81
CA ILE A 278 -12.09 -8.48 -11.64
C ILE A 278 -12.90 -7.20 -11.88
N SER A 279 -13.19 -6.43 -10.83
CA SER A 279 -13.94 -5.18 -10.95
C SER A 279 -13.23 -4.12 -11.78
N HIS A 280 -11.90 -4.00 -11.66
CA HIS A 280 -11.12 -3.16 -12.59
C HIS A 280 -11.28 -3.66 -14.03
N LEU A 281 -11.05 -4.95 -14.29
CA LEU A 281 -11.12 -5.48 -15.64
C LEU A 281 -12.50 -5.29 -16.27
N LYS A 282 -13.60 -5.36 -15.49
CA LYS A 282 -14.97 -5.11 -15.97
C LYS A 282 -15.17 -3.71 -16.54
N GLN A 283 -14.59 -2.68 -15.94
CA GLN A 283 -14.76 -1.29 -16.39
C GLN A 283 -14.03 -0.97 -17.71
N ILE A 284 -13.08 -1.81 -18.12
CA ILE A 284 -12.30 -1.57 -19.34
C ILE A 284 -13.16 -1.91 -20.56
N PRO A 285 -13.45 -0.94 -21.45
CA PRO A 285 -14.27 -1.18 -22.62
C PRO A 285 -13.54 -2.09 -23.63
N ILE A 286 -14.30 -2.91 -24.34
CA ILE A 286 -13.79 -3.66 -25.49
C ILE A 286 -13.80 -2.73 -26.69
N ASN A 287 -12.62 -2.56 -27.30
CA ASN A 287 -12.46 -1.83 -28.55
C ASN A 287 -11.80 -2.76 -29.58
N GLU A 288 -12.53 -3.10 -30.65
CA GLU A 288 -12.06 -4.02 -31.70
C GLU A 288 -10.89 -3.45 -32.51
N GLU A 289 -10.67 -2.13 -32.48
CA GLU A 289 -9.62 -1.47 -33.26
C GLU A 289 -8.25 -1.48 -32.56
N THR A 290 -8.20 -1.77 -31.25
CA THR A 290 -6.97 -1.68 -30.45
C THR A 290 -6.62 -3.00 -29.79
N ASN A 291 -5.32 -3.24 -29.61
CA ASN A 291 -4.87 -4.37 -28.80
C ASN A 291 -5.45 -4.26 -27.38
N PHE A 292 -6.10 -5.33 -26.91
CA PHE A 292 -6.81 -5.29 -25.64
C PHE A 292 -5.87 -5.09 -24.44
N ILE A 293 -4.64 -5.62 -24.49
CA ILE A 293 -3.62 -5.39 -23.47
C ILE A 293 -3.21 -3.91 -23.41
N ASP A 294 -3.00 -3.28 -24.57
CA ASP A 294 -2.70 -1.84 -24.61
C ASP A 294 -3.86 -1.01 -24.04
N THR A 295 -5.09 -1.46 -24.28
CA THR A 295 -6.30 -0.83 -23.74
C THR A 295 -6.31 -0.92 -22.21
N ILE A 296 -5.99 -2.09 -21.65
CA ILE A 296 -5.90 -2.31 -20.20
C ILE A 296 -4.83 -1.41 -19.58
N GLN A 297 -3.62 -1.37 -20.17
CA GLN A 297 -2.48 -0.63 -19.60
C GLN A 297 -2.63 0.90 -19.66
N ARG A 298 -3.50 1.40 -20.55
CA ARG A 298 -3.74 2.83 -20.77
C ARG A 298 -5.05 3.34 -20.17
N PHE A 299 -5.93 2.48 -19.68
CA PHE A 299 -7.20 2.89 -19.12
C PHE A 299 -6.99 3.67 -17.81
N ARG A 300 -7.57 4.87 -17.71
CA ARG A 300 -7.43 5.77 -16.55
C ARG A 300 -8.76 6.37 -16.07
N LYS A 301 -9.89 5.90 -16.61
CA LYS A 301 -11.22 6.43 -16.29
C LYS A 301 -11.95 5.50 -15.33
N TRP A 302 -11.34 5.29 -14.16
CA TRP A 302 -11.88 4.37 -13.17
C TRP A 302 -13.04 4.99 -12.41
N ASN A 303 -14.02 4.16 -12.07
CA ASN A 303 -15.05 4.48 -11.09
C ASN A 303 -14.71 3.71 -9.81
N ILE A 304 -13.99 4.36 -8.89
CA ILE A 304 -13.49 3.69 -7.68
C ILE A 304 -14.62 3.18 -6.77
N SER A 305 -15.71 3.94 -6.63
CA SER A 305 -16.86 3.51 -5.81
C SER A 305 -17.49 2.22 -6.35
N GLU A 306 -17.58 2.08 -7.68
CA GLU A 306 -18.10 0.86 -8.31
C GLU A 306 -17.12 -0.31 -8.17
N ILE A 307 -15.81 -0.07 -8.31
CA ILE A 307 -14.78 -1.10 -8.07
C ILE A 307 -14.91 -1.67 -6.65
N ILE A 308 -15.01 -0.79 -5.66
CA ILE A 308 -15.11 -1.18 -4.24
C ILE A 308 -16.43 -1.91 -3.99
N ALA A 309 -17.56 -1.34 -4.41
CA ALA A 309 -18.88 -1.92 -4.18
C ALA A 309 -19.02 -3.33 -4.77
N GLU A 310 -18.50 -3.55 -5.98
CA GLU A 310 -18.47 -4.88 -6.59
C GLU A 310 -17.54 -5.85 -5.86
N ALA A 311 -16.32 -5.41 -5.51
CA ALA A 311 -15.36 -6.27 -4.83
C ALA A 311 -15.86 -6.72 -3.45
N GLU A 312 -16.53 -5.82 -2.73
CA GLU A 312 -17.22 -6.09 -1.46
C GLU A 312 -18.37 -7.09 -1.64
N ALA A 313 -19.24 -6.87 -2.62
CA ALA A 313 -20.36 -7.75 -2.91
C ALA A 313 -19.87 -9.19 -3.17
N GLU A 314 -18.82 -9.35 -3.97
CA GLU A 314 -18.23 -10.65 -4.29
C GLU A 314 -17.59 -11.32 -3.05
N THR A 315 -16.95 -10.53 -2.18
CA THR A 315 -16.32 -11.04 -0.94
C THR A 315 -17.36 -11.60 0.02
N THR A 316 -18.58 -11.03 0.08
CA THR A 316 -19.67 -11.58 0.90
C THR A 316 -20.25 -12.88 0.34
N THR A 317 -20.19 -13.07 -0.98
CA THR A 317 -20.72 -14.27 -1.66
C THR A 317 -19.73 -15.44 -1.65
N ASP A 318 -18.43 -15.15 -1.65
CA ASP A 318 -17.33 -16.11 -1.49
C ASP A 318 -17.24 -16.59 -0.02
N LYS A 319 -18.34 -17.14 0.53
CA LYS A 319 -18.19 -18.12 1.62
C LYS A 319 -17.30 -19.24 1.08
N PRO A 320 -16.32 -19.75 1.86
CA PRO A 320 -15.27 -20.64 1.35
C PRO A 320 -15.92 -21.73 0.53
N SER A 321 -15.76 -21.63 -0.79
CA SER A 321 -16.34 -22.61 -1.68
C SER A 321 -15.77 -23.95 -1.24
N LEU A 322 -16.65 -24.95 -1.11
CA LEU A 322 -16.30 -26.33 -0.77
C LEU A 322 -15.13 -26.88 -1.62
N VAL A 323 -14.80 -26.22 -2.73
CA VAL A 323 -13.68 -26.49 -3.63
C VAL A 323 -12.31 -26.30 -2.96
N LEU A 324 -12.08 -25.25 -2.16
CA LEU A 324 -10.76 -25.09 -1.49
C LEU A 324 -10.61 -26.10 -0.34
N ALA A 325 -11.69 -26.38 0.38
CA ALA A 325 -11.74 -27.47 1.35
C ALA A 325 -11.51 -28.84 0.68
N ALA A 326 -12.06 -29.06 -0.52
CA ALA A 326 -11.88 -30.28 -1.29
C ALA A 326 -10.44 -30.44 -1.82
N CYS A 327 -9.81 -29.37 -2.34
CA CYS A 327 -8.41 -29.43 -2.78
C CYS A 327 -7.45 -29.65 -1.61
N THR A 328 -7.72 -29.06 -0.44
CA THR A 328 -6.92 -29.28 0.77
C THR A 328 -7.12 -30.71 1.31
N ALA A 329 -8.35 -31.22 1.29
CA ALA A 329 -8.66 -32.60 1.65
C ALA A 329 -8.03 -33.61 0.68
N PHE A 330 -7.99 -33.29 -0.63
CA PHE A 330 -7.36 -34.15 -1.64
C PHE A 330 -5.83 -34.16 -1.50
N ALA A 331 -5.20 -33.01 -1.27
CA ALA A 331 -3.77 -32.93 -0.99
C ALA A 331 -3.39 -33.69 0.29
N LEU A 332 -4.18 -33.57 1.35
CA LEU A 332 -4.00 -34.37 2.58
C LEU A 332 -4.19 -35.87 2.30
N ALA A 333 -5.21 -36.26 1.53
CA ALA A 333 -5.44 -37.67 1.17
C ALA A 333 -4.29 -38.27 0.33
N VAL A 334 -3.66 -37.49 -0.55
CA VAL A 334 -2.48 -37.91 -1.33
C VAL A 334 -1.25 -38.09 -0.43
N VAL A 335 -1.03 -37.19 0.53
CA VAL A 335 0.06 -37.31 1.52
C VAL A 335 -0.13 -38.52 2.43
N PHE A 336 -1.35 -38.77 2.93
CA PHE A 336 -1.63 -39.92 3.79
C PHE A 336 -1.60 -41.26 3.05
N SER A 337 -1.89 -41.29 1.74
CA SER A 337 -1.81 -42.52 0.93
C SER A 337 -0.38 -42.91 0.53
N HIS A 338 0.58 -41.98 0.59
CA HIS A 338 1.98 -42.23 0.23
C HIS A 338 2.92 -42.36 1.44
N GLY A 339 2.44 -42.08 2.67
CA GLY A 339 3.23 -42.11 3.91
C GLY A 339 3.23 -43.44 4.68
N PHE A 340 2.57 -44.49 4.19
CA PHE A 340 2.57 -45.82 4.82
C PHE A 340 3.01 -46.89 3.83
N ARG A 341 4.32 -47.00 3.58
CA ARG A 341 4.97 -48.22 3.10
C ARG A 341 6.35 -48.36 3.71
#